data_AF-A0A7W0KQL0-F1
#
_entry.id   AF-A0A7W0KQL0-F1
#
_cell.length_a   1.000
_cell.length_b   1.000
_cell.length_c   1.000
_cell.angle_alpha   90.00
_cell.angle_beta   90.00
_cell.angle_gamma   90.00
#
_symmetry.space_group_name_H-M   'P 1'
#
loop_
_entity.id
_entity.type
_entity.pdbx_description
1 polymer ?
#
loop_
_entity_poly.entity_id
_entity_poly.type
_entity_poly.pdbx_seq_one_letter_code
_entity_poly.pdbx_strand_id
1 'polypeptide(L)'
;GLGSVGPVPLPAPEAAGFAADAVDWATGALIEPSAATRFGELVAAAASPIDDHRSTAAYRRHAVAVMAERCLRTACVPTGPTGNEAAA
;
A
#
# COMPACT_ATOMS: atom_id res chain seq x y z
N GLY A 1 8.75 -1.99 -3.96
CA GLY A 1 9.67 -2.60 -2.97
C GLY A 1 9.71 -1.75 -1.72
N LEU A 2 10.06 -2.33 -0.58
CA LEU A 2 10.05 -1.67 0.73
C LEU A 2 11.47 -1.21 1.10
N GLY A 3 11.66 0.09 1.32
CA GLY A 3 12.95 0.67 1.73
C GLY A 3 12.99 1.02 3.21
N SER A 4 14.18 0.99 3.83
CA SER A 4 14.41 1.39 5.24
C SER A 4 13.67 0.54 6.30
N VAL A 5 13.17 -0.64 5.90
CA VAL A 5 12.41 -1.57 6.76
C VAL A 5 13.02 -2.97 6.79
N GLY A 6 14.31 -3.06 6.44
CA GLY A 6 15.13 -4.25 6.38
C GLY A 6 16.58 -3.88 6.04
N PRO A 7 17.52 -4.85 6.07
CA PRO A 7 18.92 -4.61 5.74
C PRO A 7 19.15 -4.23 4.27
N VAL A 8 18.21 -4.57 3.39
CA VAL A 8 18.17 -4.26 1.96
C VAL A 8 16.73 -3.92 1.55
N PRO A 9 16.49 -3.33 0.36
CA PRO A 9 15.13 -3.21 -0.16
C PRO A 9 14.44 -4.58 -0.25
N LEU A 10 13.26 -4.70 0.36
CA LEU A 10 12.53 -5.97 0.44
C LEU A 10 11.40 -6.03 -0.60
N PRO A 11 11.21 -7.17 -1.29
CA PRO A 11 10.01 -7.39 -2.09
C PRO A 11 8.80 -7.69 -1.18
N ALA A 12 7.59 -7.48 -1.69
CA ALA A 12 6.34 -7.81 -1.00
C ALA A 12 5.37 -8.49 -1.99
N PRO A 13 5.69 -9.72 -2.45
CA PRO A 13 4.95 -10.36 -3.55
C PRO A 13 3.50 -10.67 -3.19
N GLU A 14 3.23 -11.08 -1.94
CA GLU A 14 1.87 -11.33 -1.47
C GLU A 14 1.03 -10.04 -1.47
N ALA A 15 1.59 -8.94 -0.98
CA ALA A 15 0.93 -7.65 -1.00
C ALA A 15 0.68 -7.15 -2.44
N ALA A 16 1.66 -7.35 -3.33
CA ALA A 16 1.55 -6.96 -4.73
C ALA A 16 0.47 -7.75 -5.48
N GLY A 17 0.42 -9.08 -5.28
CA GLY A 17 -0.63 -9.93 -5.84
C GLY A 17 -2.01 -9.52 -5.32
N PHE A 18 -2.14 -9.37 -4.00
CA PHE A 18 -3.40 -8.91 -3.40
C PHE A 18 -3.86 -7.56 -3.95
N ALA A 19 -2.96 -6.58 -4.08
CA ALA A 19 -3.31 -5.26 -4.60
C ALA A 19 -3.76 -5.32 -6.07
N ALA A 20 -3.15 -6.18 -6.89
CA ALA A 20 -3.52 -6.33 -8.29
C ALA A 20 -4.98 -6.80 -8.46
N ASP A 21 -5.43 -7.67 -7.57
CA ASP A 21 -6.81 -8.20 -7.57
C ASP A 21 -7.82 -7.27 -6.88
N ALA A 22 -7.35 -6.36 -6.02
CA ALA A 22 -8.19 -5.47 -5.23
C ALA A 22 -8.50 -4.12 -5.91
N VAL A 23 -7.86 -3.82 -7.05
CA VAL A 23 -8.03 -2.58 -7.81
C VAL A 23 -8.91 -2.84 -9.03
N ASP A 24 -9.95 -2.03 -9.19
CA ASP A 24 -10.66 -1.92 -10.46
C ASP A 24 -9.82 -1.03 -11.38
N TRP A 25 -9.11 -1.67 -12.30
CA TRP A 25 -8.22 -1.00 -13.24
C TRP A 25 -8.95 -0.13 -14.28
N ALA A 26 -10.25 -0.32 -14.48
CA ALA A 26 -11.03 0.54 -15.39
C ALA A 26 -11.30 1.91 -14.76
N THR A 27 -11.52 1.95 -13.45
CA THR A 27 -11.83 3.19 -12.71
C THR A 27 -10.65 3.75 -11.93
N GLY A 28 -9.62 2.93 -11.70
CA GLY A 28 -8.51 3.24 -10.80
C GLY A 28 -8.89 3.17 -9.32
N ALA A 29 -10.08 2.68 -8.98
CA ALA A 29 -10.59 2.62 -7.61
C ALA A 29 -10.26 1.29 -6.94
N LEU A 30 -10.28 1.26 -5.60
CA LEU A 30 -10.36 -0.01 -4.87
C LEU A 30 -11.77 -0.60 -5.04
N ILE A 31 -11.83 -1.92 -5.26
CA ILE A 31 -13.10 -2.66 -5.30
C ILE A 31 -13.79 -2.58 -3.93
N GLU A 32 -13.01 -2.75 -2.86
CA GLU A 32 -13.49 -2.66 -1.47
C GLU A 32 -12.62 -1.70 -0.64
N PRO A 33 -13.19 -0.76 0.13
CA PRO A 33 -12.41 0.17 0.95
C PRO A 33 -11.55 -0.50 2.03
N SER A 34 -11.92 -1.70 2.47
CA SER A 34 -11.20 -2.51 3.46
C SER A 34 -9.93 -3.14 2.89
N ALA A 35 -9.81 -3.24 1.55
CA ALA A 35 -8.64 -3.81 0.90
C ALA A 35 -7.36 -3.05 1.25
N ALA A 36 -7.43 -1.74 1.46
CA ALA A 36 -6.27 -0.95 1.87
C ALA A 36 -5.69 -1.38 3.23
N THR A 37 -6.55 -1.73 4.19
CA THR A 37 -6.11 -2.22 5.50
C THR A 37 -5.43 -3.59 5.35
N ARG A 38 -6.04 -4.51 4.59
CA ARG A 38 -5.45 -5.84 4.33
C ARG A 38 -4.11 -5.75 3.59
N PHE A 39 -4.01 -4.86 2.61
CA PHE A 39 -2.76 -4.57 1.93
C PHE A 39 -1.68 -4.07 2.91
N GLY A 40 -2.04 -3.16 3.83
CA GLY A 40 -1.14 -2.69 4.89
C GLY A 40 -0.58 -3.82 5.74
N GLU A 41 -1.42 -4.77 6.15
CA GLU A 41 -1.01 -5.96 6.92
C GLU A 41 0.00 -6.82 6.15
N LEU A 42 -0.26 -7.09 4.88
CA LEU A 42 0.63 -7.90 4.02
C LEU A 42 1.98 -7.20 3.81
N VAL A 43 1.98 -5.88 3.62
CA VAL A 43 3.22 -5.10 3.51
C VAL A 43 4.02 -5.10 4.81
N ALA A 44 3.35 -5.01 5.97
CA ALA A 44 4.02 -5.10 7.26
C ALA A 44 4.57 -6.50 7.55
N ALA A 45 3.90 -7.57 7.09
CA ALA A 45 4.40 -8.93 7.18
C ALA A 45 5.68 -9.15 6.36
N ALA A 46 5.82 -8.45 5.23
CA ALA A 46 7.03 -8.47 4.41
C ALA A 46 8.19 -7.63 4.98
N ALA A 47 7.95 -6.81 6.01
CA ALA A 47 8.97 -5.97 6.62
C ALA A 47 9.78 -6.72 7.69
N SER A 48 11.08 -6.45 7.77
CA SER A 48 11.99 -7.07 8.74
C SER A 48 12.85 -6.02 9.49
N PRO A 49 12.23 -5.05 10.19
CA PRO A 49 12.97 -4.04 10.95
C PRO A 49 13.59 -4.62 12.23
N ILE A 50 14.64 -3.96 12.71
CA ILE A 50 15.25 -4.18 14.03
C ILE A 50 14.74 -3.15 15.04
N ASP A 51 14.99 -3.40 16.32
CA ASP A 51 14.93 -2.36 17.34
C ASP A 51 16.13 -1.42 17.20
N ASP A 52 15.90 -0.12 17.33
CA ASP A 52 16.98 0.86 17.48
C ASP A 52 16.62 1.95 18.50
N HIS A 53 17.54 2.89 18.74
CA HIS A 53 17.30 3.98 19.70
C HIS A 53 16.16 4.92 19.30
N ARG A 54 15.69 4.87 18.06
CA ARG A 54 14.61 5.73 17.55
C ARG A 54 13.25 5.06 17.70
N SER A 55 13.17 3.73 17.62
CA SER A 55 11.92 2.97 17.78
C SER A 55 12.13 1.46 17.79
N THR A 56 11.13 0.74 18.28
CA THR A 56 11.08 -0.73 18.23
C THR A 56 10.73 -1.26 16.83
N ALA A 57 11.16 -2.47 16.52
CA ALA A 57 10.78 -3.24 15.35
C ALA A 57 9.26 -3.41 15.24
N ALA A 58 8.59 -3.62 16.39
CA ALA A 58 7.13 -3.72 16.44
C ALA A 58 6.45 -2.41 16.01
N TYR A 59 6.92 -1.27 16.52
CA TYR A 59 6.41 0.04 16.11
C TYR A 59 6.67 0.32 14.63
N ARG A 60 7.87 -0.01 14.12
CA ARG A 60 8.21 0.14 12.70
C ARG A 60 7.31 -0.70 11.80
N ARG A 61 7.04 -1.97 12.16
CA ARG A 61 6.09 -2.81 11.42
C ARG A 61 4.68 -2.21 11.40
N HIS A 62 4.22 -1.68 12.53
CA HIS A 62 2.93 -0.99 12.60
C HIS A 62 2.90 0.26 11.70
N ALA A 63 3.93 1.10 11.76
CA ALA A 63 4.03 2.30 10.93
C ALA A 63 4.03 1.96 9.42
N VAL A 64 4.70 0.87 9.03
CA VAL A 64 4.69 0.35 7.67
C VAL A 64 3.28 -0.03 7.22
N ALA A 65 2.51 -0.73 8.06
CA ALA A 65 1.11 -1.07 7.76
C ALA A 65 0.27 0.18 7.47
N VAL A 66 0.36 1.18 8.35
CA VAL A 66 -0.37 2.46 8.23
C VAL A 66 0.03 3.21 6.96
N MET A 67 1.32 3.30 6.66
CA MET A 67 1.80 4.01 5.48
C MET A 67 1.43 3.31 4.18
N ALA A 68 1.48 1.98 4.15
CA ALA A 68 1.05 1.20 2.99
C ALA A 68 -0.46 1.31 2.74
N GLU A 69 -1.27 1.25 3.80
CA GLU A 69 -2.71 1.52 3.69
C GLU A 69 -2.98 2.91 3.09
N ARG A 70 -2.37 3.95 3.65
CA ARG A 70 -2.54 5.34 3.16
C ARG A 70 -2.10 5.47 1.71
N CYS A 71 -0.94 4.91 1.37
CA CYS A 71 -0.40 4.94 0.02
C CYS A 71 -1.37 4.31 -0.98
N LEU A 72 -1.96 3.15 -0.66
CA LEU A 72 -2.92 2.51 -1.55
C LEU A 72 -4.20 3.34 -1.69
N ARG A 73 -4.74 3.89 -0.59
CA ARG A 73 -5.91 4.78 -0.64
C ARG A 73 -5.65 6.03 -1.49
N THR A 74 -4.45 6.60 -1.39
CA THR A 74 -4.06 7.77 -2.20
C THR A 74 -3.85 7.43 -3.67
N ALA A 75 -3.31 6.24 -3.97
CA ALA A 75 -3.09 5.80 -5.34
C ALA A 75 -4.40 5.42 -6.06
N CYS A 76 -5.35 4.85 -5.32
CA CYS A 76 -6.59 4.29 -5.89
C CYS A 76 -7.77 5.26 -5.77
N VAL A 77 -7.61 6.46 -6.32
CA VAL A 77 -8.69 7.45 -6.42
C VAL A 77 -9.38 7.29 -7.78
N PRO A 78 -10.72 7.21 -7.85
CA PRO A 78 -11.43 7.07 -9.11
C PRO A 78 -11.03 8.20 -10.08
N THR A 79 -10.45 7.84 -11.21
CA THR A 79 -10.21 8.81 -12.28
C THR A 79 -11.50 8.93 -13.10
N GLY A 80 -12.31 9.96 -12.80
CA GLY A 80 -13.34 10.40 -13.73
C GLY A 80 -12.71 11.00 -14.99
N PRO A 81 -13.48 11.23 -16.08
CA PRO A 81 -12.97 11.99 -17.22
C PRO A 81 -12.50 13.35 -16.70
N THR A 82 -11.20 13.63 -16.83
CA THR A 82 -10.70 14.99 -16.59
C THR A 82 -11.49 15.90 -17.50
N GLY A 83 -12.15 16.93 -16.94
CA GLY A 83 -13.22 17.72 -17.56
C GLY A 83 -12.87 18.49 -18.84
N ASN A 84 -12.50 17.78 -19.90
CA ASN A 84 -12.30 18.26 -21.27
C ASN A 84 -12.72 17.22 -22.33
N GLU A 85 -13.14 16.00 -21.96
CA GLU A 85 -13.60 14.97 -22.91
C GLU A 85 -15.13 14.79 -22.95
N ALA A 86 -15.87 15.49 -22.09
CA ALA A 86 -17.34 15.43 -22.04
C ALA A 86 -18.04 16.47 -22.96
N ALA A 87 -17.29 17.17 -23.81
CA ALA A 87 -17.77 18.27 -24.66
C ALA A 87 -17.45 18.08 -26.15
N ALA A 88 -17.74 16.90 -26.70
CA ALA A 88 -17.72 16.62 -28.14
C ALA A 88 -18.99 15.89 -28.58
#